data_AF-A0A2T1C3G1-F1
#
_entry.id   AF-A0A2T1C3G1-F1
#
_cell.length_a   1.000
_cell.length_b   1.000
_cell.length_c   1.000
_cell.angle_alpha   90.00
_cell.angle_beta   90.00
_cell.angle_gamma   90.00
#
_symmetry.space_group_name_H-M   'P 1'
#
loop_
_entity.id
_entity.type
_entity.pdbx_description
1 polymer ?
#
loop_
_entity_poly.entity_id
_entity_poly.type
_entity_poly.pdbx_seq_one_letter_code
_entity_poly.pdbx_strand_id
1 'polypeptide(L)'
;MTPELLSIYPRIQELHVAEMVNYLQHHHWMAIAHLNPRLLVFEKGVDDLGKPIQIVLPSRDDYEDTPYLLAKAVNLLSVLESVSFPEMVNEIDADVPTT
;
A
#
# COMPACT_ATOMS: atom_id res chain seq x y z
N MET A 1 -13.22 -7.10 2.70
CA MET A 1 -13.09 -6.29 1.47
C MET A 1 -13.36 -7.19 0.29
N THR A 2 -14.21 -6.75 -0.63
CA THR A 2 -14.75 -7.58 -1.71
C THR A 2 -13.76 -7.71 -2.89
N PRO A 3 -13.71 -8.87 -3.56
CA PRO A 3 -12.98 -9.08 -4.83
C PRO A 3 -13.27 -8.03 -5.92
N GLU A 4 -14.36 -7.28 -5.75
CA GLU A 4 -14.86 -6.26 -6.65
C GLU A 4 -13.83 -5.15 -6.95
N LEU A 5 -13.03 -4.70 -5.98
CA LEU A 5 -12.03 -3.65 -6.24
C LEU A 5 -10.96 -4.09 -7.25
N LEU A 6 -10.56 -5.36 -7.25
CA LEU A 6 -9.59 -5.91 -8.20
C LEU A 6 -10.18 -6.02 -9.62
N SER A 7 -11.49 -6.22 -9.73
CA SER A 7 -12.20 -6.23 -11.02
C SER A 7 -12.50 -4.81 -11.54
N ILE A 8 -12.67 -3.84 -10.64
CA ILE A 8 -13.02 -2.45 -11.01
C ILE A 8 -11.78 -1.66 -11.44
N TYR A 9 -10.60 -1.96 -10.86
CA TYR A 9 -9.38 -1.18 -11.10
C TYR A 9 -8.24 -2.05 -11.64
N PRO A 10 -8.21 -2.37 -12.96
CA PRO A 10 -7.19 -3.25 -13.53
C PRO A 10 -5.77 -2.72 -13.39
N ARG A 11 -5.57 -1.39 -13.31
CA ARG A 11 -4.25 -0.77 -13.08
C ARG A 11 -3.59 -1.22 -11.78
N ILE A 12 -4.36 -1.66 -10.78
CA ILE A 12 -3.72 -2.18 -9.56
C ILE A 12 -2.98 -3.50 -9.77
N GLN A 13 -3.26 -4.19 -10.87
CA GLN A 13 -2.52 -5.39 -11.26
C GLN A 13 -1.16 -5.06 -11.89
N GLU A 14 -0.95 -3.80 -12.29
CA GLU A 14 0.33 -3.29 -12.79
C GLU A 14 1.20 -2.73 -11.66
N LEU A 15 0.60 -2.46 -10.48
CA LEU A 15 1.32 -1.95 -9.32
C LEU A 15 2.13 -3.06 -8.64
N HIS A 16 3.40 -2.77 -8.37
CA HIS A 16 4.36 -3.64 -7.73
C HIS A 16 4.61 -3.26 -6.26
N VAL A 17 5.04 -4.25 -5.48
CA VAL A 17 5.40 -4.06 -4.07
C VAL A 17 6.47 -2.98 -3.91
N ALA A 18 7.43 -2.93 -4.82
CA ALA A 18 8.54 -1.96 -4.76
C ALA A 18 8.06 -0.50 -4.87
N GLU A 19 7.10 -0.22 -5.75
CA GLU A 19 6.52 1.12 -5.93
C GLU A 19 5.83 1.59 -4.65
N MET A 20 5.00 0.71 -4.07
CA MET A 20 4.34 0.99 -2.80
C MET A 20 5.36 1.21 -1.67
N VAL A 21 6.41 0.40 -1.58
CA VAL A 21 7.47 0.57 -0.57
C VAL A 21 8.17 1.90 -0.72
N ASN A 22 8.53 2.30 -1.94
CA ASN A 22 9.19 3.58 -2.21
C ASN A 22 8.28 4.75 -1.79
N TYR A 23 7.02 4.73 -2.23
CA TYR A 23 6.04 5.74 -1.85
C TYR A 23 5.91 5.88 -0.33
N LEU A 24 5.76 4.77 0.38
CA LEU A 24 5.65 4.78 1.84
C LEU A 24 6.90 5.39 2.49
N GLN A 25 8.10 5.05 2.02
CA GLN A 25 9.35 5.60 2.55
C GLN A 25 9.50 7.09 2.27
N HIS A 26 9.19 7.55 1.05
CA HIS A 26 9.21 8.98 0.70
C HIS A 26 8.19 9.77 1.52
N HIS A 27 7.03 9.19 1.81
CA HIS A 27 5.96 9.81 2.59
C HIS A 27 6.09 9.57 4.11
N HIS A 28 7.30 9.25 4.58
CA HIS A 28 7.68 9.13 6.00
C HIS A 28 6.91 8.06 6.79
N TRP A 29 6.46 6.99 6.12
CA TRP A 29 6.04 5.79 6.83
C TRP A 29 7.26 5.03 7.34
N MET A 30 7.18 4.57 8.59
CA MET A 30 8.29 3.87 9.24
C MET A 30 8.12 2.36 9.09
N ALA A 31 9.10 1.69 8.51
CA ALA A 31 9.15 0.23 8.49
C ALA A 31 9.34 -0.31 9.92
N ILE A 32 8.53 -1.29 10.30
CA ILE A 32 8.63 -1.99 11.59
C ILE A 32 8.92 -3.48 11.40
N ALA A 33 9.66 -4.05 12.34
CA ALA A 33 9.99 -5.47 12.31
C ALA A 33 8.75 -6.31 12.55
N HIS A 34 8.55 -7.35 11.73
CA HIS A 34 7.45 -8.29 11.87
C HIS A 34 7.99 -9.73 11.86
N LEU A 35 7.39 -10.61 12.68
CA LEU A 35 7.86 -12.00 12.84
C LEU A 35 7.65 -12.86 11.60
N ASN A 36 6.65 -12.52 10.77
CA ASN A 36 6.42 -13.19 9.50
C ASN A 36 7.30 -12.54 8.42
N PRO A 37 8.32 -13.22 7.89
CA PRO A 37 9.22 -12.66 6.89
C PRO A 37 8.56 -12.45 5.52
N ARG A 38 7.34 -12.99 5.31
CA ARG A 38 6.56 -12.76 4.10
C ARG A 38 5.88 -11.40 4.07
N LEU A 39 5.93 -10.64 5.16
CA LEU A 39 5.23 -9.38 5.32
C LEU A 39 6.20 -8.25 5.57
N LEU A 40 5.94 -7.12 4.93
CA LEU A 40 6.51 -5.83 5.25
C LEU A 40 5.43 -5.02 5.96
N VAL A 41 5.77 -4.39 7.08
CA VAL A 41 4.81 -3.62 7.87
C VAL A 41 5.35 -2.21 8.05
N PHE A 42 4.50 -1.22 7.79
CA PHE A 42 4.79 0.20 7.86
C PHE A 42 3.81 0.89 8.78
N GLU A 43 4.27 1.86 9.56
CA GLU A 43 3.44 2.64 10.49
C GLU A 43 3.58 4.15 10.27
N LYS A 44 2.48 4.88 10.46
CA LYS A 44 2.48 6.35 10.48
C LYS A 44 1.32 6.88 11.33
N GLY A 45 1.63 7.79 12.26
CA GLY A 45 0.62 8.43 13.10
C GLY A 45 -0.20 7.44 13.93
N VAL A 46 -1.36 7.89 14.39
CA VAL A 46 -2.33 7.09 15.16
C VAL A 46 -3.75 7.38 14.69
N ASP A 47 -4.65 6.40 14.85
CA ASP A 47 -6.08 6.57 14.64
C ASP A 47 -6.77 7.34 15.80
N ASP A 48 -8.09 7.54 15.70
CA ASP A 48 -8.89 8.24 16.71
C ASP A 48 -8.90 7.54 18.09
N LEU A 49 -8.47 6.28 18.15
CA LEU A 49 -8.34 5.47 19.36
C LEU A 49 -6.89 5.44 19.88
N GLY A 50 -5.97 6.18 19.26
CA GLY A 50 -4.56 6.23 19.62
C GLY A 50 -3.76 5.01 19.17
N LYS A 51 -4.28 4.17 18.28
CA LYS A 51 -3.55 3.01 17.74
C LYS A 51 -2.76 3.39 16.50
N PRO A 52 -1.52 2.89 16.32
CA PRO A 52 -0.76 3.14 15.10
C PRO A 52 -1.51 2.73 13.84
N ILE A 53 -1.51 3.59 12.83
CA ILE A 53 -2.04 3.22 11.52
C ILE A 53 -0.98 2.36 10.84
N GLN A 54 -1.37 1.14 10.44
CA GLN A 54 -0.45 0.17 9.85
C GLN A 54 -0.85 -0.15 8.41
N ILE A 55 0.15 -0.22 7.54
CA ILE A 55 0.07 -0.82 6.21
C ILE A 55 0.85 -2.13 6.22
N VAL A 56 0.23 -3.19 5.72
CA VAL A 56 0.84 -4.51 5.60
C VAL A 56 0.91 -4.84 4.11
N LEU A 57 2.13 -5.10 3.64
CA LEU A 57 2.43 -5.49 2.27
C LEU A 57 3.01 -6.90 2.26
N PRO A 58 2.83 -7.66 1.17
CA PRO A 58 3.66 -8.84 0.94
C PRO A 58 5.12 -8.39 0.74
N SER A 59 6.07 -9.26 1.06
CA SER A 59 7.49 -8.98 0.80
C SER A 59 7.91 -9.20 -0.65
N ARG A 60 7.04 -9.78 -1.48
CA ARG A 60 7.31 -10.18 -2.86
C ARG A 60 6.03 -10.13 -3.69
N ASP A 61 6.16 -9.81 -4.97
CA ASP A 61 5.02 -9.75 -5.89
C ASP A 61 4.41 -11.12 -6.22
N ASP A 62 5.19 -12.20 -6.13
CA ASP A 62 4.78 -13.56 -6.54
C ASP A 62 3.88 -14.30 -5.53
N TYR A 63 3.50 -13.64 -4.43
CA TYR A 63 2.54 -14.20 -3.48
C TYR A 63 1.10 -14.05 -3.97
N GLU A 64 0.28 -15.06 -3.67
CA GLU A 64 -1.12 -15.14 -4.10
C GLU A 64 -1.96 -13.97 -3.56
N ASP A 65 -1.64 -13.48 -2.37
CA ASP A 65 -2.33 -12.39 -1.69
C ASP A 65 -1.82 -11.00 -2.07
N THR A 66 -0.80 -10.90 -2.93
CA THR A 66 -0.22 -9.61 -3.33
C THR A 66 -1.23 -8.61 -3.86
N PRO A 67 -2.08 -8.94 -4.87
CA PRO A 67 -3.00 -7.95 -5.43
C PRO A 67 -3.97 -7.43 -4.38
N TYR A 68 -4.42 -8.32 -3.48
CA TYR A 68 -5.34 -7.97 -2.41
C TYR A 68 -4.70 -7.04 -1.38
N LEU A 69 -3.48 -7.33 -0.93
CA LEU A 69 -2.78 -6.50 0.04
C LEU A 69 -2.40 -5.13 -0.53
N LEU A 70 -1.99 -5.06 -1.81
CA LEU A 70 -1.78 -3.79 -2.50
C LEU A 70 -3.08 -2.98 -2.59
N ALA A 71 -4.19 -3.58 -2.99
CA ALA A 71 -5.49 -2.91 -3.02
C ALA A 71 -5.93 -2.40 -1.65
N LYS A 72 -5.65 -3.15 -0.59
CA LYS A 72 -5.92 -2.72 0.78
C LYS A 72 -5.08 -1.51 1.18
N ALA A 73 -3.79 -1.50 0.83
CA ALA A 73 -2.89 -0.39 1.09
C ALA A 73 -3.32 0.88 0.34
N VAL A 74 -3.56 0.77 -0.98
CA VAL A 74 -4.06 1.89 -1.81
C VAL A 74 -5.35 2.46 -1.25
N ASN A 75 -6.33 1.61 -0.89
CA ASN A 75 -7.60 2.08 -0.35
C ASN A 75 -7.43 2.82 0.99
N LEU A 76 -6.52 2.35 1.85
CA LEU A 76 -6.25 3.05 3.11
C LEU A 76 -5.61 4.41 2.83
N LEU A 77 -4.58 4.46 1.97
CA LEU A 77 -3.90 5.69 1.61
C LEU A 77 -4.85 6.70 0.95
N SER A 78 -5.75 6.26 0.06
CA SER A 78 -6.72 7.15 -0.58
C SER A 78 -7.67 7.80 0.44
N VAL A 79 -8.06 7.05 1.48
CA VAL A 79 -8.88 7.58 2.57
C VAL A 79 -8.10 8.59 3.42
N LEU A 80 -6.83 8.29 3.73
CA LEU A 80 -6.00 9.17 4.57
C LEU A 80 -5.65 10.49 3.86
N GLU A 81 -5.32 10.43 2.57
CA GLU A 81 -4.96 11.59 1.76
C GLU A 81 -6.20 12.29 1.13
N SER A 82 -7.41 11.78 1.38
CA SER A 82 -8.67 12.33 0.85
C SER A 82 -8.73 12.43 -0.68
N VAL A 83 -8.13 11.47 -1.37
CA VAL A 83 -8.13 11.33 -2.84
C VAL A 83 -8.91 10.09 -3.28
N SER A 84 -9.26 9.98 -4.56
CA SER A 84 -9.87 8.75 -5.07
C SER A 84 -8.85 7.62 -5.19
N PHE A 85 -9.37 6.38 -5.22
CA PHE A 85 -8.54 5.19 -5.39
C PHE A 85 -7.67 5.23 -6.67
N PRO A 86 -8.20 5.59 -7.87
CA PRO A 86 -7.36 5.70 -9.07
C PRO A 86 -6.32 6.82 -8.99
N GLU A 87 -6.64 7.93 -8.35
CA GLU A 87 -5.68 9.02 -8.15
C GLU A 87 -4.51 8.53 -7.29
N MET A 88 -4.79 7.85 -6.19
CA MET A 88 -3.75 7.24 -5.34
C MET A 88 -2.90 6.22 -6.08
N VAL A 89 -3.49 5.36 -6.93
CA VAL A 89 -2.70 4.44 -7.77
C VAL A 89 -1.72 5.21 -8.66
N ASN A 90 -2.18 6.29 -9.31
CA ASN A 90 -1.32 7.09 -10.17
C ASN A 90 -0.24 7.86 -9.37
N GLU A 91 -0.53 8.30 -8.15
CA GLU A 91 0.45 8.95 -7.29
C GLU A 91 1.57 7.99 -6.89
N ILE A 92 1.23 6.76 -6.50
CA ILE A 92 2.22 5.74 -6.13
C ILE A 92 3.09 5.35 -7.33
N ASP A 93 2.49 5.19 -8.51
CA ASP A 93 3.21 4.88 -9.75
C ASP A 93 4.12 6.04 -10.21
N ALA A 94 3.67 7.29 -10.01
CA ALA A 94 4.45 8.48 -10.36
C ALA A 94 5.59 8.79 -9.38
N ASP A 95 5.53 8.28 -8.14
CA ASP A 95 6.55 8.48 -7.10
C ASP A 95 7.77 7.56 -7.25
N VAL A 96 7.87 6.84 -8.37
CA VAL A 96 9.07 6.09 -8.74
C VAL A 96 10.17 7.07 -9.15
N PRO A 97 11.34 7.08 -8.48
CA PRO A 97 12.44 7.94 -8.89
C PRO A 97 12.90 7.53 -10.29
N THR A 98 12.82 8.47 -11.24
CA THR A 98 13.50 8.35 -12.53
C THR A 98 14.99 8.26 -12.24
N THR A 99 15.55 7.07 -12.44
CA THR A 99 16.98 6.81 -12.27
C THR A 99 17.78 7.45 -13.40
#